data_AF-A0AAN6K8U8-F1
#
_entry.id   AF-A0AAN6K8U8-F1
#
_cell.length_a   1.000
_cell.length_b   1.000
_cell.length_c   1.000
_cell.angle_alpha   90.00
_cell.angle_beta   90.00
_cell.angle_gamma   90.00
#
_symmetry.space_group_name_H-M   'P 1'
#
loop_
_entity.id
_entity.type
_entity.pdbx_description
1 polymer ?
#
loop_
_entity_poly.entity_id
_entity_poly.type
_entity_poly.pdbx_seq_one_letter_code
_entity_poly.pdbx_strand_id
1 'polypeptide(L)'
;MGLAKTGTYHPGKYGMIGLSPRFPSDLPPGAVHKDNPESAEMLALMKQQDIIRTRSFSMSLGHREAHSGSLLFGAYDPSKFEGSLAVVPMQKDTDFDRYMEYQVNVSSVALTNSRGTTKRITPTAFNSIAMLDSGTVMSILTKDLYRALVEATGAHYIDSKADGRLWVDCKKIPVGSMDFEFGGLGERSRIAVKLADFFEPEHGQESEADGSTLCEFSANDEAHNGTLALNQSFMRSAYIVHHLDEKVIGLAQAKDVDQGVGSFEDVVEIKPGDSMFRLE
;
A
#
# COMPACT_ATOMS: atom_id res chain seq x y z
N MET A 1 -10.63 10.81 -0.52
CA MET A 1 -9.19 10.84 -0.79
C MET A 1 -8.53 11.56 0.38
N GLY A 2 -8.16 10.82 1.43
CA GLY A 2 -7.52 11.39 2.61
C GLY A 2 -6.00 11.40 2.44
N LEU A 3 -5.49 12.25 1.54
CA LEU A 3 -4.06 12.56 1.50
C LEU A 3 -3.85 13.79 2.39
N ALA A 4 -3.73 13.57 3.70
CA ALA A 4 -3.33 14.62 4.62
C ALA A 4 -1.81 14.82 4.48
N LYS A 5 -1.44 15.87 3.74
CA LYS A 5 -0.08 16.23 3.33
C LYS A 5 0.90 16.46 4.50
N THR A 6 0.42 16.62 5.72
CA THR A 6 1.26 16.96 6.88
C THR A 6 0.56 16.56 8.17
N GLY A 7 1.06 15.52 8.84
CA GLY A 7 1.07 15.39 10.29
C GLY A 7 -0.16 15.77 11.10
N THR A 8 -1.37 15.38 10.71
CA THR A 8 -2.51 15.11 11.61
C THR A 8 -3.75 14.74 10.80
N TYR A 9 -4.17 13.47 10.87
CA TYR A 9 -5.51 13.06 10.44
C TYR A 9 -6.52 13.71 11.40
N HIS A 10 -7.30 14.68 10.90
CA HIS A 10 -8.38 15.30 11.65
C HIS A 10 -9.72 14.74 11.15
N PRO A 11 -10.31 13.73 11.83
CA PRO A 11 -11.53 13.04 11.38
C PRO A 11 -12.81 13.89 11.29
N GLY A 12 -12.72 15.24 11.41
CA GLY A 12 -13.86 16.15 11.30
C GLY A 12 -13.76 17.22 10.20
N LYS A 13 -12.70 17.26 9.37
CA LYS A 13 -12.50 18.34 8.38
C LYS A 13 -12.60 17.93 6.91
N TYR A 14 -12.58 16.64 6.60
CA TYR A 14 -12.58 16.14 5.22
C TYR A 14 -13.46 14.90 5.07
N GLY A 15 -14.09 14.75 3.91
CA GLY A 15 -14.84 13.54 3.55
C GLY A 15 -13.90 12.41 3.10
N MET A 16 -14.34 11.17 3.30
CA MET A 16 -13.66 9.98 2.78
C MET A 16 -14.32 9.50 1.49
N ILE A 17 -13.51 9.02 0.55
CA ILE A 17 -13.98 8.33 -0.67
C ILE A 17 -13.47 6.90 -0.53
N GLY A 18 -14.36 5.97 -0.18
CA GLY A 18 -14.04 4.55 -0.12
C GLY A 18 -14.16 3.93 -1.50
N LEU A 19 -13.11 3.23 -1.93
CA LEU A 19 -13.08 2.50 -3.21
C LEU A 19 -13.07 0.98 -3.00
N SER A 20 -13.15 0.49 -1.77
CA SER A 20 -13.24 -0.94 -1.48
C SER A 20 -14.62 -1.49 -1.88
N PRO A 21 -14.71 -2.76 -2.29
CA PRO A 21 -15.99 -3.42 -2.50
C PRO A 21 -16.83 -3.40 -1.23
N ARG A 22 -18.05 -2.85 -1.29
CA ARG A 22 -19.01 -2.97 -0.18
C ARG A 22 -20.03 -4.05 -0.51
N PHE A 23 -19.98 -5.18 0.19
CA PHE A 23 -20.89 -6.32 0.02
C PHE A 23 -20.80 -6.95 -1.40
N PRO A 24 -21.17 -8.23 -1.58
CA PRO A 24 -20.41 -9.16 -2.43
C PRO A 24 -20.13 -8.59 -3.83
N SER A 25 -18.85 -8.58 -4.20
CA SER A 25 -18.31 -8.19 -5.51
C SER A 25 -18.92 -8.94 -6.72
N ASP A 26 -19.82 -9.86 -6.42
CA ASP A 26 -20.47 -10.85 -7.27
C ASP A 26 -21.84 -10.34 -7.77
N LEU A 27 -22.28 -9.17 -7.30
CA LEU A 27 -23.48 -8.52 -7.83
C LEU A 27 -23.22 -7.90 -9.22
N PRO A 28 -24.20 -7.94 -10.13
CA PRO A 28 -24.13 -7.23 -11.40
C PRO A 28 -23.92 -5.71 -11.19
N PRO A 29 -23.20 -5.02 -12.09
CA PRO A 29 -23.10 -3.56 -12.07
C PRO A 29 -24.48 -2.90 -11.99
N GLY A 30 -24.70 -2.02 -11.00
CA GLY A 30 -25.96 -1.30 -10.82
C GLY A 30 -27.06 -2.05 -10.06
N ALA A 31 -26.78 -3.25 -9.50
CA ALA A 31 -27.69 -3.92 -8.59
C ALA A 31 -27.73 -3.18 -7.23
N VAL A 32 -28.50 -2.10 -7.20
CA VAL A 32 -28.87 -1.41 -5.96
C VAL A 32 -29.77 -2.35 -5.16
N HIS A 33 -29.40 -2.63 -3.90
CA HIS A 33 -30.32 -3.31 -2.99
C HIS A 33 -31.60 -2.46 -2.93
N LYS A 34 -32.77 -3.00 -3.29
CA LYS A 34 -34.04 -2.24 -3.27
C LYS A 34 -34.34 -1.60 -1.91
N ASP A 35 -33.80 -2.19 -0.85
CA ASP A 35 -33.92 -1.72 0.53
C ASP A 35 -32.74 -0.84 1.00
N ASN A 36 -31.69 -0.68 0.18
CA ASN A 36 -30.52 0.14 0.51
C ASN A 36 -29.94 0.86 -0.73
N PRO A 37 -30.52 2.01 -1.13
CA PRO A 37 -30.04 2.84 -2.23
C PRO A 37 -28.64 3.44 -2.03
N GLU A 38 -28.04 3.32 -0.84
CA GLU A 38 -26.66 3.74 -0.53
C GLU A 38 -25.59 2.66 -0.85
N SER A 39 -25.98 1.55 -1.47
CA SER A 39 -25.11 0.43 -1.85
C SER A 39 -24.29 0.65 -3.13
N ALA A 40 -24.45 1.79 -3.81
CA ALA A 40 -23.77 2.06 -5.07
C ALA A 40 -22.27 2.32 -4.86
N GLU A 41 -21.45 1.34 -5.24
CA GLU A 41 -19.99 1.47 -5.28
C GLU A 41 -19.58 2.48 -6.38
N MET A 42 -18.65 3.39 -6.07
CA MET A 42 -18.23 4.45 -7.00
C MET A 42 -17.76 3.88 -8.36
N LEU A 43 -16.95 2.82 -8.35
CA LEU A 43 -16.47 2.18 -9.57
C LEU A 43 -17.61 1.55 -10.38
N ALA A 44 -18.62 1.00 -9.72
CA ALA A 44 -19.80 0.45 -10.38
C ALA A 44 -20.62 1.55 -11.06
N LEU A 45 -20.80 2.70 -10.41
CA LEU A 45 -21.48 3.87 -11.00
C LEU A 45 -20.72 4.42 -12.19
N MET A 46 -19.39 4.59 -12.08
CA MET A 46 -18.56 5.07 -13.18
C MET A 46 -18.63 4.13 -14.39
N LYS A 47 -18.64 2.82 -14.16
CA LYS A 47 -18.80 1.82 -15.23
C LYS A 47 -20.21 1.86 -15.85
N GLN A 48 -21.26 1.99 -15.03
CA GLN A 48 -22.64 2.08 -15.51
C GLN A 48 -22.89 3.33 -16.37
N GLN A 49 -22.17 4.41 -16.10
CA GLN A 49 -22.23 5.67 -16.85
C GLN A 49 -21.26 5.71 -18.04
N ASP A 50 -20.63 4.58 -18.40
CA ASP A 50 -19.65 4.48 -19.48
C ASP A 50 -18.43 5.43 -19.34
N ILE A 51 -18.11 5.85 -18.10
CA ILE A 51 -16.92 6.67 -17.80
C ILE A 51 -15.65 5.81 -17.79
N ILE A 52 -15.76 4.57 -17.29
CA ILE A 52 -14.69 3.56 -17.29
C ILE A 52 -15.22 2.24 -17.86
N ARG A 53 -14.36 1.46 -18.52
CA ARG A 53 -14.78 0.19 -19.14
C ARG A 53 -14.72 -1.01 -18.19
N THR A 54 -13.90 -0.92 -17.16
CA THR A 54 -13.73 -1.93 -16.10
C THR A 54 -13.86 -1.28 -14.73
N ARG A 55 -14.33 -2.01 -13.72
CA ARG A 55 -14.25 -1.59 -12.32
C ARG A 55 -12.80 -1.73 -11.86
N SER A 56 -11.98 -0.76 -12.20
CA SER A 56 -10.56 -0.76 -11.85
C SER A 56 -10.07 0.64 -11.53
N PHE A 57 -9.01 0.72 -10.73
CA PHE A 57 -8.24 1.95 -10.57
C PHE A 57 -6.79 1.63 -10.25
N SER A 58 -5.88 2.50 -10.69
CA SER A 58 -4.48 2.43 -10.33
C SER A 58 -4.07 3.60 -9.46
N MET A 59 -3.09 3.39 -8.59
CA MET A 59 -2.65 4.39 -7.64
C MET A 59 -1.13 4.36 -7.46
N SER A 60 -0.58 5.56 -7.35
CA SER A 60 0.77 5.84 -6.86
C SER A 60 0.66 6.98 -5.86
N LEU A 61 1.10 6.77 -4.62
CA LEU A 61 1.06 7.82 -3.60
C LEU A 61 2.15 8.89 -3.78
N GLY A 62 3.14 8.62 -4.64
CA GLY A 62 4.38 9.37 -4.70
C GLY A 62 5.34 8.99 -3.57
N HIS A 63 6.63 9.28 -3.75
CA HIS A 63 7.63 9.10 -2.70
C HIS A 63 7.34 10.04 -1.50
N ARG A 64 8.07 9.84 -0.40
CA ARG A 64 7.82 10.54 0.89
C ARG A 64 7.80 12.06 0.78
N GLU A 65 8.66 12.64 -0.06
CA GLU A 65 8.77 14.09 -0.27
C GLU A 65 7.84 14.62 -1.39
N ALA A 66 7.17 13.73 -2.13
CA ALA A 66 6.28 14.13 -3.21
C ALA A 66 5.09 14.94 -2.69
N HIS A 67 4.69 15.97 -3.42
CA HIS A 67 3.58 16.85 -3.06
C HIS A 67 2.23 16.40 -3.63
N SER A 68 2.24 15.40 -4.49
CA SER A 68 1.08 14.80 -5.14
C SER A 68 1.36 13.35 -5.50
N GLY A 69 0.30 12.54 -5.52
CA GLY A 69 0.28 11.23 -6.17
C GLY A 69 -0.65 11.22 -7.38
N SER A 70 -0.94 10.03 -7.89
CA SER A 70 -1.86 9.81 -9.01
C SER A 70 -2.89 8.73 -8.66
N LEU A 71 -4.14 8.97 -9.06
CA LEU A 71 -5.23 8.00 -9.04
C LEU A 71 -5.87 7.99 -10.42
N LEU A 72 -5.87 6.85 -11.11
CA LEU A 72 -6.49 6.70 -12.43
C LEU A 72 -7.60 5.67 -12.33
N PHE A 73 -8.80 6.01 -12.80
CA PHE A 73 -9.92 5.06 -12.88
C PHE A 73 -9.93 4.41 -14.25
N GLY A 74 -10.09 3.08 -14.31
CA GLY A 74 -10.18 2.34 -15.58
C GLY A 74 -8.88 2.29 -16.38
N ALA A 75 -7.74 2.68 -15.81
CA ALA A 75 -6.47 2.85 -16.53
C ALA A 75 -5.25 2.65 -15.62
N TYR A 76 -4.08 2.45 -16.23
CA TYR A 76 -2.78 2.45 -15.56
C TYR A 76 -1.74 3.23 -16.38
N ASP A 77 -0.61 3.59 -15.77
CA ASP A 77 0.43 4.43 -16.34
C ASP A 77 1.80 3.73 -16.18
N PRO A 78 2.32 3.09 -17.25
CA PRO A 78 3.65 2.46 -17.27
C PRO A 78 4.80 3.41 -16.99
N SER A 79 4.61 4.72 -17.15
CA SER A 79 5.65 5.69 -16.84
C SER A 79 5.94 5.77 -15.34
N LYS A 80 5.04 5.27 -14.48
CA LYS A 80 5.06 5.43 -13.01
C LYS A 80 5.73 4.29 -12.24
N PHE A 81 6.06 3.18 -12.89
CA PHE A 81 6.66 2.02 -12.24
C PHE A 81 7.85 1.45 -13.01
N GLU A 82 8.66 0.69 -12.28
CA GLU A 82 9.83 0.00 -12.80
C GLU A 82 9.49 -1.44 -13.19
N GLY A 83 10.12 -1.92 -14.27
CA GLY A 83 9.92 -3.29 -14.75
C GLY A 83 8.50 -3.55 -15.25
N SER A 84 8.00 -4.75 -14.98
CA SER A 84 6.66 -5.20 -15.36
C SER A 84 5.71 -5.20 -14.16
N LEU A 85 4.44 -4.97 -14.45
CA LEU A 85 3.37 -5.15 -13.47
C LEU A 85 3.14 -6.65 -13.26
N ALA A 86 3.40 -7.17 -12.06
CA ALA A 86 3.03 -8.55 -11.76
C ALA A 86 1.57 -8.58 -11.31
N VAL A 87 0.78 -9.48 -11.89
CA VAL A 87 -0.63 -9.61 -11.56
C VAL A 87 -0.85 -10.79 -10.62
N VAL A 88 -1.48 -10.52 -9.48
CA VAL A 88 -1.73 -11.51 -8.42
C VAL A 88 -3.22 -11.61 -8.08
N PRO A 89 -3.73 -12.79 -7.71
CA PRO A 89 -5.11 -12.93 -7.28
C PRO A 89 -5.36 -12.12 -6.02
N MET A 90 -6.48 -11.40 -6.00
CA MET A 90 -7.05 -10.92 -4.75
C MET A 90 -7.35 -12.12 -3.85
N GLN A 91 -7.18 -11.93 -2.55
CA GLN A 91 -7.62 -12.88 -1.55
C GLN A 91 -9.00 -12.48 -1.06
N LYS A 92 -9.80 -13.49 -0.72
CA LYS A 92 -11.06 -13.27 -0.05
C LYS A 92 -10.79 -13.07 1.44
N ASP A 93 -11.64 -12.26 2.05
CA ASP A 93 -11.75 -12.18 3.49
C ASP A 93 -12.02 -13.57 4.07
N THR A 94 -11.26 -13.95 5.11
CA THR A 94 -11.31 -15.29 5.70
C THR A 94 -12.58 -15.56 6.48
N ASP A 95 -13.19 -14.54 7.07
CA ASP A 95 -14.37 -14.68 7.92
C ASP A 95 -15.65 -14.75 7.09
N PHE A 96 -15.68 -14.04 5.94
CA PHE A 96 -16.86 -13.93 5.09
C PHE A 96 -16.78 -14.71 3.77
N ASP A 97 -15.62 -15.26 3.40
CA ASP A 97 -15.33 -15.93 2.11
C ASP A 97 -15.73 -15.07 0.89
N ARG A 98 -15.43 -13.75 0.97
CA ARG A 98 -15.81 -12.74 -0.03
C ARG A 98 -14.71 -11.71 -0.26
N TYR A 99 -14.68 -11.10 -1.43
CA TYR A 99 -13.81 -9.95 -1.71
C TYR A 99 -14.42 -8.68 -1.09
N MET A 100 -13.97 -8.33 0.12
CA MET A 100 -14.40 -7.15 0.86
C MET A 100 -13.31 -6.08 0.94
N GLU A 101 -12.06 -6.49 0.79
CA GLU A 101 -10.87 -5.67 0.91
C GLU A 101 -9.87 -5.99 -0.20
N TYR A 102 -8.90 -5.10 -0.39
CA TYR A 102 -7.80 -5.31 -1.32
C TYR A 102 -6.70 -6.13 -0.66
N GLN A 103 -6.95 -7.43 -0.57
CA GLN A 103 -6.04 -8.39 0.05
C GLN A 103 -5.23 -9.15 -1.00
N VAL A 104 -3.94 -9.35 -0.74
CA VAL A 104 -3.02 -10.12 -1.60
C VAL A 104 -2.14 -11.03 -0.76
N ASN A 105 -1.56 -12.06 -1.39
CA ASN A 105 -0.60 -12.93 -0.72
C ASN A 105 0.83 -12.39 -0.80
N VAL A 106 1.52 -12.35 0.34
CA VAL A 106 2.97 -12.10 0.47
C VAL A 106 3.68 -13.43 0.67
N SER A 107 4.55 -13.79 -0.28
CA SER A 107 5.26 -15.08 -0.29
C SER A 107 6.60 -15.04 0.43
N SER A 108 7.23 -13.88 0.52
CA SER A 108 8.38 -13.70 1.40
C SER A 108 8.64 -12.24 1.77
N VAL A 109 9.34 -12.05 2.89
CA VAL A 109 9.88 -10.73 3.26
C VAL A 109 11.38 -10.87 3.51
N ALA A 110 12.13 -9.88 3.05
CA ALA A 110 13.58 -9.80 3.20
C ALA A 110 14.02 -8.40 3.62
N LEU A 111 15.24 -8.28 4.15
CA LEU A 111 15.90 -7.01 4.38
C LEU A 111 17.07 -6.87 3.43
N THR A 112 17.19 -5.72 2.77
CA THR A 112 18.33 -5.37 1.92
C THR A 112 19.09 -4.20 2.55
N ASN A 113 20.40 -4.38 2.73
CA ASN A 113 21.26 -3.32 3.29
C ASN A 113 21.78 -2.36 2.20
N SER A 114 22.49 -1.31 2.63
CA SER A 114 23.11 -0.31 1.74
C SER A 114 24.11 -0.86 0.72
N ARG A 115 24.61 -2.09 0.91
CA ARG A 115 25.50 -2.78 -0.04
C ARG A 115 24.73 -3.65 -1.05
N GLY A 116 23.40 -3.61 -1.02
CA GLY A 116 22.54 -4.46 -1.84
C GLY A 116 22.49 -5.93 -1.40
N THR A 117 23.00 -6.26 -0.20
CA THR A 117 22.89 -7.64 0.31
C THR A 117 21.51 -7.87 0.88
N THR A 118 20.76 -8.77 0.25
CA THR A 118 19.41 -9.17 0.66
C THR A 118 19.45 -10.42 1.55
N LYS A 119 18.79 -10.37 2.71
CA LYS A 119 18.61 -11.50 3.62
C LYS A 119 17.12 -11.71 3.87
N ARG A 120 16.61 -12.89 3.49
CA ARG A 120 15.23 -13.30 3.82
C ARG A 120 15.07 -13.39 5.34
N ILE A 121 13.97 -12.82 5.85
CA ILE A 121 13.60 -12.86 7.27
C ILE A 121 12.40 -13.78 7.55
N THR A 122 11.65 -14.16 6.51
CA THR A 122 10.57 -15.14 6.62
C THR A 122 11.04 -16.58 6.38
N PRO A 123 10.30 -17.59 6.87
CA PRO A 123 10.52 -18.99 6.49
C PRO A 123 10.39 -19.24 4.97
N THR A 124 10.91 -20.36 4.49
CA THR A 124 10.80 -20.74 3.06
C THR A 124 9.35 -20.94 2.61
N ALA A 125 8.51 -21.49 3.48
CA ALA A 125 7.09 -21.74 3.23
C ALA A 125 6.18 -20.61 3.77
N PHE A 126 6.67 -19.37 3.78
CA PHE A 126 5.88 -18.22 4.23
C PHE A 126 4.77 -17.91 3.23
N ASN A 127 3.58 -17.63 3.78
CA ASN A 127 2.41 -17.20 3.03
C ASN A 127 1.57 -16.41 4.03
N SER A 128 1.29 -15.15 3.69
CA SER A 128 0.57 -14.24 4.56
C SER A 128 -0.34 -13.36 3.74
N ILE A 129 -1.57 -13.21 4.17
CA ILE A 129 -2.47 -12.21 3.59
C ILE A 129 -1.99 -10.83 4.02
N ALA A 130 -1.99 -9.89 3.09
CA ALA A 130 -1.74 -8.49 3.32
C ALA A 130 -2.89 -7.66 2.75
N MET A 131 -3.51 -6.84 3.61
CA MET A 131 -4.44 -5.80 3.19
C MET A 131 -3.65 -4.59 2.68
N LEU A 132 -4.03 -4.06 1.52
CA LEU A 132 -3.50 -2.83 0.96
C LEU A 132 -4.46 -1.67 1.27
N ASP A 133 -4.10 -0.80 2.22
CA ASP A 133 -4.98 0.29 2.67
C ASP A 133 -4.29 1.67 2.63
N SER A 134 -4.82 2.54 1.75
CA SER A 134 -4.36 3.93 1.65
C SER A 134 -4.90 4.86 2.73
N GLY A 135 -5.92 4.43 3.48
CA GLY A 135 -6.59 5.20 4.51
C GLY A 135 -5.82 5.32 5.82
N THR A 136 -4.84 4.45 6.03
CA THR A 136 -4.01 4.39 7.24
C THR A 136 -2.57 4.77 6.93
N VAL A 137 -1.89 5.43 7.88
CA VAL A 137 -0.47 5.81 7.69
C VAL A 137 0.46 4.64 8.02
N MET A 138 0.28 4.07 9.21
CA MET A 138 1.15 3.09 9.85
C MET A 138 0.92 1.66 9.33
N SER A 139 1.98 0.89 9.07
CA SER A 139 1.87 -0.54 8.76
C SER A 139 1.59 -1.39 10.00
N ILE A 140 0.81 -2.45 9.83
CA ILE A 140 0.60 -3.49 10.86
C ILE A 140 1.32 -4.74 10.40
N LEU A 141 2.32 -5.19 11.16
CA LEU A 141 3.19 -6.31 10.83
C LEU A 141 3.05 -7.43 11.85
N THR A 142 3.49 -8.65 11.50
CA THR A 142 3.67 -9.70 12.50
C THR A 142 4.82 -9.33 13.44
N LYS A 143 4.80 -9.89 14.66
CA LYS A 143 5.85 -9.66 15.67
C LYS A 143 7.27 -9.91 15.16
N ASP A 144 7.46 -10.93 14.33
CA ASP A 144 8.79 -11.26 13.81
C ASP A 144 9.25 -10.26 12.74
N LEU A 145 8.35 -9.83 11.85
CA LEU A 145 8.65 -8.79 10.86
C LEU A 145 8.90 -7.44 11.53
N TYR A 146 8.06 -7.07 12.49
CA TYR A 146 8.20 -5.86 13.28
C TYR A 146 9.55 -5.84 14.02
N ARG A 147 9.90 -6.92 14.73
CA ARG A 147 11.19 -7.03 15.42
C ARG A 147 12.37 -6.89 14.47
N ALA A 148 12.32 -7.58 13.32
CA ALA A 148 13.38 -7.48 12.32
C ALA A 148 13.54 -6.05 11.78
N LEU A 149 12.44 -5.33 11.58
CA LEU A 149 12.45 -3.93 11.14
C LEU A 149 13.00 -2.99 12.23
N VAL A 150 12.61 -3.19 13.49
CA VAL A 150 13.14 -2.43 14.63
C VAL A 150 14.66 -2.65 14.77
N GLU A 151 15.12 -3.90 14.71
CA GLU A 151 16.54 -4.24 14.75
C GLU A 151 17.32 -3.64 13.58
N ALA A 152 16.76 -3.68 12.38
CA ALA A 152 17.39 -3.14 11.18
C ALA A 152 17.51 -1.61 11.19
N THR A 153 16.61 -0.92 11.89
CA THR A 153 16.53 0.56 11.90
C THR A 153 17.15 1.17 13.14
N GLY A 154 17.29 0.41 14.24
CA GLY A 154 17.76 0.92 15.53
C GLY A 154 16.70 1.75 16.27
N ALA A 155 15.43 1.61 15.89
CA ALA A 155 14.32 2.30 16.57
C ALA A 155 14.26 1.86 18.05
N HIS A 156 14.14 2.82 18.97
CA HIS A 156 14.16 2.56 20.41
C HIS A 156 13.25 3.52 21.16
N TYR A 157 12.89 3.17 22.40
CA TYR A 157 12.18 4.09 23.27
C TYR A 157 13.12 5.22 23.71
N ILE A 158 12.58 6.43 23.74
CA ILE A 158 13.29 7.60 24.29
C ILE A 158 12.63 7.95 25.62
N ASP A 159 13.40 7.82 26.72
CA ASP A 159 12.92 8.01 28.10
C ASP A 159 12.24 9.37 28.31
N SER A 160 12.69 10.42 27.60
CA SER A 160 12.14 11.77 27.74
C SER A 160 10.76 11.97 27.10
N LYS A 161 10.29 11.06 26.23
CA LYS A 161 9.00 11.17 25.54
C LYS A 161 7.86 10.42 26.23
N ALA A 162 8.15 9.31 26.90
CA ALA A 162 7.20 8.51 27.69
C ALA A 162 5.82 8.26 27.01
N ASP A 163 5.79 8.13 25.69
CA ASP A 163 4.59 8.03 24.85
C ASP A 163 4.31 6.60 24.35
N GLY A 164 5.18 5.65 24.71
CA GLY A 164 5.10 4.26 24.28
C GLY A 164 5.46 4.03 22.81
N ARG A 165 6.09 5.00 22.15
CA ARG A 165 6.48 4.93 20.73
C ARG A 165 7.97 4.66 20.58
N LEU A 166 8.34 4.13 19.42
CA LEU A 166 9.76 3.96 19.04
C LEU A 166 10.20 5.13 18.16
N TRP A 167 11.44 5.53 18.36
CA TRP A 167 12.02 6.72 17.77
C TRP A 167 13.44 6.44 17.26
N VAL A 168 13.89 7.29 16.35
CA VAL A 168 15.29 7.35 15.91
C VAL A 168 15.61 8.78 15.48
N ASP A 169 16.89 9.17 15.54
CA ASP A 169 17.36 10.36 14.81
C ASP A 169 17.15 10.12 13.32
N CYS A 170 16.36 10.99 12.67
CA CYS A 170 16.03 10.87 11.25
C CYS A 170 17.27 10.71 10.35
N LYS A 171 18.42 11.28 10.72
CA LYS A 171 19.67 11.19 9.95
C LYS A 171 20.42 9.88 10.17
N LYS A 172 20.07 9.11 11.20
CA LYS A 172 20.70 7.84 11.55
C LYS A 172 19.93 6.63 11.02
N ILE A 173 18.77 6.82 10.37
CA ILE A 173 18.05 5.73 9.71
C ILE A 173 18.97 5.09 8.67
N PRO A 174 19.26 3.78 8.77
CA PRO A 174 20.14 3.11 7.82
C PRO A 174 19.57 3.10 6.40
N VAL A 175 20.46 3.27 5.41
CA VAL A 175 20.10 3.07 4.00
C VAL A 175 19.88 1.57 3.77
N GLY A 176 18.71 1.23 3.23
CA GLY A 176 18.29 -0.12 2.97
C GLY A 176 16.78 -0.19 2.73
N SER A 177 16.27 -1.41 2.60
CA SER A 177 14.84 -1.65 2.38
C SER A 177 14.35 -2.91 3.09
N MET A 178 13.05 -2.92 3.39
CA MET A 178 12.28 -4.12 3.66
C MET A 178 11.53 -4.50 2.38
N ASP A 179 11.81 -5.70 1.88
CA ASP A 179 11.37 -6.13 0.57
C ASP A 179 10.25 -7.15 0.70
N PHE A 180 9.11 -6.87 0.08
CA PHE A 180 7.95 -7.74 0.06
C PHE A 180 7.84 -8.40 -1.31
N GLU A 181 7.82 -9.73 -1.33
CA GLU A 181 7.60 -10.51 -2.55
C GLU A 181 6.13 -10.92 -2.64
N PHE A 182 5.48 -10.49 -3.72
CA PHE A 182 4.11 -10.81 -4.07
C PHE A 182 4.09 -11.79 -5.23
N GLY A 183 3.14 -12.72 -5.18
CA GLY A 183 2.89 -13.68 -6.25
C GLY A 183 3.40 -15.09 -5.98
N GLY A 184 2.96 -15.98 -6.86
CA GLY A 184 3.27 -17.41 -6.92
C GLY A 184 2.82 -17.99 -8.27
N LEU A 185 3.53 -19.00 -8.77
CA LEU A 185 3.31 -19.68 -10.06
C LEU A 185 3.51 -18.82 -11.34
N GLY A 186 4.66 -18.16 -11.48
CA GLY A 186 5.15 -17.68 -12.78
C GLY A 186 5.59 -16.22 -12.82
N GLU A 187 4.84 -15.34 -12.16
CA GLU A 187 5.18 -13.92 -12.01
C GLU A 187 5.42 -13.57 -10.53
N ARG A 188 6.43 -12.73 -10.28
CA ARG A 188 6.82 -12.27 -8.95
C ARG A 188 7.08 -10.78 -9.01
N SER A 189 6.50 -10.03 -8.07
CA SER A 189 6.86 -8.63 -7.86
C SER A 189 7.54 -8.48 -6.52
N ARG A 190 8.74 -7.89 -6.53
CA ARG A 190 9.45 -7.50 -5.31
C ARG A 190 9.30 -6.00 -5.15
N ILE A 191 8.64 -5.58 -4.08
CA ILE A 191 8.52 -4.17 -3.69
C ILE A 191 9.51 -3.90 -2.57
N ALA A 192 10.50 -3.06 -2.82
CA ALA A 192 11.47 -2.59 -1.84
C ALA A 192 10.95 -1.32 -1.17
N VAL A 193 10.55 -1.43 0.10
CA VAL A 193 10.16 -0.28 0.91
C VAL A 193 11.39 0.26 1.61
N LYS A 194 11.76 1.52 1.36
CA LYS A 194 12.93 2.13 2.03
C LYS A 194 12.71 2.10 3.53
N LEU A 195 13.75 1.79 4.31
CA LEU A 195 13.64 1.77 5.77
C LEU A 195 13.17 3.12 6.33
N ALA A 196 13.52 4.23 5.66
CA ALA A 196 13.07 5.58 6.00
C ALA A 196 11.56 5.84 5.79
N ASP A 197 10.88 5.05 4.94
CA ASP A 197 9.44 5.20 4.70
C ASP A 197 8.59 4.59 5.82
N PHE A 198 9.22 3.89 6.77
CA PHE A 198 8.60 3.47 8.03
C PHE A 198 8.75 4.51 9.14
N PHE A 199 9.11 5.75 8.82
CA PHE A 199 9.29 6.82 9.80
C PHE A 199 8.65 8.14 9.38
N GLU A 200 7.97 8.77 10.33
CA GLU A 200 7.42 10.11 10.18
C GLU A 200 8.24 11.11 11.00
N PRO A 201 8.71 12.23 10.40
CA PRO A 201 9.46 13.21 11.14
C PRO A 201 8.53 13.93 12.13
N GLU A 202 8.99 14.14 13.35
CA GLU A 202 8.22 14.90 14.31
C GLU A 202 8.16 16.37 13.90
N HIS A 203 6.95 16.86 13.64
CA HIS A 203 6.73 18.26 13.31
C HIS A 203 6.48 19.08 14.59
N GLY A 204 7.56 19.63 15.14
CA GLY A 204 7.55 20.43 16.37
C GLY A 204 8.98 20.53 16.92
N GLN A 205 9.30 21.56 17.71
CA GLN A 205 10.67 21.85 18.18
C GLN A 205 11.27 20.81 19.16
N GLU A 206 10.78 19.58 19.19
CA GLU A 206 11.40 18.50 19.96
C GLU A 206 12.54 17.88 19.15
N SER A 207 13.53 18.71 18.85
CA SER A 207 14.85 18.17 18.54
C SER A 207 15.46 17.59 19.81
N GLU A 208 16.30 16.57 19.70
CA GLU A 208 17.13 16.19 20.84
C GLU A 208 17.97 17.40 21.29
N ALA A 209 18.56 17.32 22.49
CA ALA A 209 19.38 18.41 23.04
C ALA A 209 20.53 18.84 22.11
N ASP A 210 20.93 17.99 21.15
CA ASP A 210 21.96 18.26 20.14
C ASP A 210 21.42 18.87 18.83
N GLY A 211 20.11 19.09 18.72
CA GLY A 211 19.46 19.63 17.52
C GLY A 211 19.10 18.59 16.46
N SER A 212 19.18 17.28 16.75
CA SER A 212 18.74 16.22 15.84
C SER A 212 17.21 16.17 15.74
N THR A 213 16.67 15.92 14.53
CA THR A 213 15.23 15.73 14.34
C THR A 213 14.87 14.28 14.62
N LEU A 214 13.91 14.06 15.52
CA LEU A 214 13.41 12.73 15.82
C LEU A 214 12.36 12.29 14.80
N CYS A 215 12.41 11.01 14.49
CA CYS A 215 11.52 10.32 13.57
C CYS A 215 10.77 9.23 14.33
N GLU A 216 9.44 9.32 14.34
CA GLU A 216 8.53 8.34 14.94
C GLU A 216 8.45 7.11 14.04
N PHE A 217 8.52 5.92 14.64
CA PHE A 217 8.34 4.66 13.94
C PHE A 217 6.87 4.43 13.57
N SER A 218 6.61 4.27 12.27
CA SER A 218 5.27 4.15 11.67
C SER A 218 4.94 2.68 11.32
N ALA A 219 5.13 1.80 12.31
CA ALA A 219 4.68 0.41 12.26
C ALA A 219 4.27 -0.08 13.66
N ASN A 220 3.42 -1.11 13.74
CA ASN A 220 3.16 -1.86 14.98
C ASN A 220 3.14 -3.38 14.74
N ASP A 221 3.07 -4.17 15.81
CA ASP A 221 3.11 -5.63 15.80
C ASP A 221 1.75 -6.31 16.05
N GLU A 222 0.66 -5.59 15.80
CA GLU A 222 -0.72 -5.99 16.15
C GLU A 222 -1.42 -6.81 15.05
N ALA A 223 -0.67 -7.40 14.11
CA ALA A 223 -1.24 -8.21 13.03
C ALA A 223 -2.16 -9.32 13.59
N HIS A 224 -3.43 -9.25 13.24
CA HIS A 224 -4.43 -10.22 13.66
C HIS A 224 -4.34 -11.49 12.81
N ASN A 225 -4.21 -12.66 13.44
CA ASN A 225 -4.05 -13.96 12.77
C ASN A 225 -2.93 -14.01 11.71
N GLY A 226 -1.91 -13.16 11.85
CA GLY A 226 -0.81 -13.04 10.90
C GLY A 226 -1.11 -12.15 9.69
N THR A 227 -2.33 -11.65 9.52
CA THR A 227 -2.69 -10.74 8.42
C THR A 227 -1.97 -9.41 8.57
N LEU A 228 -1.23 -9.02 7.52
CA LEU A 228 -0.51 -7.75 7.46
C LEU A 228 -1.46 -6.62 7.01
N ALA A 229 -1.20 -5.40 7.46
CA ALA A 229 -1.74 -4.19 6.83
C ALA A 229 -0.58 -3.38 6.23
N LEU A 230 -0.50 -3.38 4.90
CA LEU A 230 0.51 -2.68 4.12
C LEU A 230 -0.07 -1.34 3.65
N ASN A 231 0.18 -0.33 4.47
CA ASN A 231 -0.49 0.97 4.40
C ASN A 231 0.39 2.01 3.70
N GLN A 232 0.23 3.32 3.96
CA GLN A 232 0.94 4.37 3.21
C GLN A 232 2.47 4.19 3.19
N SER A 233 3.11 3.74 4.28
CA SER A 233 4.55 3.43 4.32
C SER A 233 4.98 2.45 3.21
N PHE A 234 4.18 1.41 2.97
CA PHE A 234 4.38 0.46 1.87
C PHE A 234 3.93 1.04 0.51
N MET A 235 2.72 1.59 0.45
CA MET A 235 2.07 1.99 -0.80
C MET A 235 2.79 3.15 -1.52
N ARG A 236 3.64 3.92 -0.82
CA ARG A 236 4.55 4.90 -1.47
C ARG A 236 5.61 4.25 -2.35
N SER A 237 6.00 3.01 -2.04
CA SER A 237 6.98 2.24 -2.80
C SER A 237 6.35 1.37 -3.90
N ALA A 238 5.02 1.31 -3.99
CA ALA A 238 4.32 0.45 -4.94
C ALA A 238 3.44 1.26 -5.90
N TYR A 239 3.46 0.88 -7.16
CA TYR A 239 2.39 1.20 -8.10
C TYR A 239 1.39 0.05 -8.09
N ILE A 240 0.13 0.37 -7.79
CA ILE A 240 -0.88 -0.66 -7.50
C ILE A 240 -2.07 -0.48 -8.44
N VAL A 241 -2.41 -1.51 -9.19
CA VAL A 241 -3.62 -1.58 -10.01
C VAL A 241 -4.63 -2.49 -9.31
N HIS A 242 -5.78 -1.95 -8.95
CA HIS A 242 -6.89 -2.70 -8.36
C HIS A 242 -7.88 -3.02 -9.48
N HIS A 243 -8.07 -4.29 -9.82
CA HIS A 243 -8.97 -4.70 -10.90
C HIS A 243 -10.10 -5.59 -10.36
N LEU A 244 -11.19 -4.96 -9.95
CA LEU A 244 -12.32 -5.66 -9.31
C LEU A 244 -13.12 -6.54 -10.26
N ASP A 245 -13.16 -6.31 -11.57
CA ASP A 245 -13.88 -7.23 -12.46
C ASP A 245 -13.21 -8.62 -12.50
N GLU A 246 -11.89 -8.67 -12.75
CA GLU A 246 -11.06 -9.88 -12.81
C GLU A 246 -10.57 -10.38 -11.43
N LYS A 247 -10.80 -9.62 -10.34
CA LYS A 247 -10.39 -9.98 -8.97
C LYS A 247 -8.88 -10.14 -8.81
N VAL A 248 -8.12 -9.22 -9.41
CA VAL A 248 -6.66 -9.22 -9.36
C VAL A 248 -6.11 -7.88 -8.91
N ILE A 249 -4.90 -7.90 -8.36
CA ILE A 249 -4.08 -6.73 -8.09
C ILE A 249 -2.83 -6.79 -8.95
N GLY A 250 -2.52 -5.71 -9.67
CA GLY A 250 -1.24 -5.51 -10.31
C GLY A 250 -0.28 -4.76 -9.38
N LEU A 251 0.95 -5.24 -9.24
CA LEU A 251 1.97 -4.66 -8.37
C LEU A 251 3.30 -4.50 -9.10
N ALA A 252 3.86 -3.30 -9.04
CA ALA A 252 5.22 -3.01 -9.48
C ALA A 252 5.89 -2.00 -8.54
N GLN A 253 7.22 -1.99 -8.52
CA GLN A 253 7.98 -0.98 -7.80
C GLN A 253 7.65 0.41 -8.37
N ALA A 254 7.19 1.33 -7.53
CA ALA A 254 6.98 2.71 -7.95
C ALA A 254 8.34 3.36 -8.27
N LYS A 255 8.39 4.18 -9.32
CA LYS A 255 9.58 4.96 -9.62
C LYS A 255 9.83 6.03 -8.56
N ASP A 256 11.10 6.34 -8.33
CA ASP A 256 11.53 7.35 -7.36
C ASP A 256 11.69 8.75 -8.00
N VAL A 257 10.64 9.22 -8.67
CA VAL A 257 10.56 10.57 -9.26
C VAL A 257 9.24 11.22 -8.88
N ASP A 258 9.09 12.54 -9.07
CA ASP A 258 7.82 13.21 -8.81
C ASP A 258 6.69 12.54 -9.61
N GLN A 259 5.76 11.94 -8.88
CA GLN A 259 4.69 11.12 -9.42
C GLN A 259 3.44 11.94 -9.75
N GLY A 260 3.51 13.29 -9.76
CA GLY A 260 2.43 14.18 -10.20
C GLY A 260 1.80 13.76 -11.54
N VAL A 261 0.64 14.32 -11.92
CA VAL A 261 -0.11 13.86 -13.11
C VAL A 261 0.84 13.79 -14.32
N GLY A 262 1.15 12.55 -14.77
CA GLY A 262 2.06 12.33 -15.88
C GLY A 262 1.47 12.90 -17.17
N SER A 263 2.25 12.88 -18.26
CA SER A 263 1.64 13.07 -19.57
C SER A 263 0.55 12.02 -19.76
N PHE A 264 -0.66 12.43 -20.13
CA PHE A 264 -1.75 11.49 -20.44
C PHE A 264 -1.42 10.58 -21.64
N GLU A 265 -0.33 10.86 -22.37
CA GLU A 265 0.13 10.07 -23.52
C GLU A 265 0.57 8.66 -23.14
N ASP A 266 1.05 8.44 -21.92
CA ASP A 266 1.51 7.13 -21.46
C ASP A 266 0.41 6.32 -20.75
N VAL A 267 -0.77 6.93 -20.50
CA VAL A 267 -1.87 6.27 -19.80
C VAL A 267 -2.55 5.23 -20.70
N VAL A 268 -2.62 3.99 -20.21
CA VAL A 268 -3.24 2.85 -20.90
C VAL A 268 -4.59 2.55 -20.26
N GLU A 269 -5.65 2.64 -21.06
CA GLU A 269 -6.99 2.19 -20.68
C GLU A 269 -7.03 0.66 -20.47
N ILE A 270 -7.59 0.23 -19.34
CA ILE A 270 -7.82 -1.18 -19.01
C ILE A 270 -9.14 -1.62 -19.66
N LYS A 271 -9.01 -2.41 -20.73
CA LYS A 271 -10.16 -2.90 -21.50
C LYS A 271 -10.71 -4.20 -20.90
N PRO A 272 -12.02 -4.47 -21.04
CA PRO A 272 -12.58 -5.76 -20.67
C PRO A 272 -11.86 -6.89 -21.40
N GLY A 273 -11.37 -7.87 -20.63
CA GLY A 273 -10.67 -9.03 -21.16
C GLY A 273 -9.24 -8.79 -21.62
N ASP A 274 -8.61 -7.70 -21.18
CA ASP A 274 -7.17 -7.50 -21.33
C ASP A 274 -6.38 -8.67 -20.72
N SER A 275 -5.53 -9.31 -21.52
CA SER A 275 -4.80 -10.51 -21.11
C SER A 275 -3.79 -10.23 -20.01
N MET A 276 -3.31 -8.99 -19.88
CA MET A 276 -2.40 -8.59 -18.80
C MET A 276 -2.99 -8.86 -17.41
N PHE A 277 -4.32 -8.71 -17.25
CA PHE A 277 -5.00 -8.82 -15.96
C PHE A 277 -5.70 -10.17 -15.75
N ARG A 278 -5.34 -11.19 -16.54
CA ARG A 278 -5.87 -12.54 -16.40
C ARG A 278 -4.83 -13.46 -15.78
N LEU A 279 -5.26 -14.23 -14.79
CA LEU A 279 -4.51 -15.37 -14.27
C LEU A 279 -4.77 -16.53 -15.25
N GLU A 280 -3.77 -16.89 -16.05
CA GLU A 280 -3.85 -18.05 -16.98
C GLU A 280 -4.07 -19.38 -16.25
#